data_AF-A0A0A2JD99-F1
#
_entry.id   AF-A0A0A2JD99-F1
#
_cell.length_a   1.000
_cell.length_b   1.000
_cell.length_c   1.000
_cell.angle_alpha   90.00
_cell.angle_beta   90.00
_cell.angle_gamma   90.00
#
_symmetry.space_group_name_H-M   'P 1'
#
loop_
_entity.id
_entity.type
_entity.pdbx_description
1 polymer ?
#
loop_
_entity_poly.entity_id
_entity_poly.type
_entity_poly.pdbx_seq_one_letter_code
_entity_poly.pdbx_strand_id
1 'polypeptide(L)'
;MADNDQDLSKILEMEATRSSAIAYEGHSRDDRNFAGHKLVVVSAEVMYSFNQTDIIDHEDLSGHRIRIWVRAGARGFRIARTTTGAGSVLRDGPAVPFDVGMEIMAPPTPVEVPGMPAAAIVAPRAASLETETRRAFATPTMSAIAAYWHRSCAGGDSYQGTNCAHFLSDTFIRAGFTELNPPNPHINARCPTTARRPVRARDMWSWFQSKARVTSRTAQRNTGWWAVFQLDESYYGGHVAVLDSDAWVYYGTAWYATWDQYLYKW
;
A
#
# COMPACT_ATOMS: atom_id res chain seq x y z
N MET A 1 -2.97 -11.08 23.41
CA MET A 1 -2.76 -11.58 22.04
C MET A 1 -3.98 -12.39 21.69
N ALA A 2 -4.96 -11.75 21.04
CA ALA A 2 -6.20 -12.41 20.65
C ALA A 2 -6.05 -12.91 19.21
N ASP A 3 -6.58 -14.11 19.02
CA ASP A 3 -6.58 -14.97 17.84
C ASP A 3 -7.36 -14.33 16.66
N ASN A 4 -6.91 -13.16 16.21
CA ASN A 4 -7.60 -12.32 15.22
C ASN A 4 -7.46 -12.83 13.78
N ASP A 5 -6.69 -13.91 13.59
CA ASP A 5 -6.42 -14.66 12.36
C ASP A 5 -7.41 -15.82 12.14
N GLN A 6 -8.66 -15.69 12.61
CA GLN A 6 -9.73 -16.48 12.03
C GLN A 6 -9.99 -15.96 10.61
N ASP A 7 -9.12 -16.42 9.71
CA ASP A 7 -9.17 -16.35 8.26
C ASP A 7 -10.60 -16.62 7.82
N LEU A 8 -11.21 -15.66 7.12
CA LEU A 8 -12.56 -15.80 6.59
C LEU A 8 -12.68 -17.10 5.78
N SER A 9 -11.58 -17.54 5.15
CA SER A 9 -11.49 -18.83 4.47
C SER A 9 -11.77 -20.01 5.40
N LYS A 10 -11.24 -20.00 6.64
CA LYS A 10 -11.53 -21.05 7.64
C LYS A 10 -12.98 -20.99 8.14
N ILE A 11 -13.54 -19.79 8.31
CA ILE A 11 -14.96 -19.64 8.68
C ILE A 11 -15.84 -20.16 7.54
N LEU A 12 -15.53 -19.81 6.30
CA LEU A 12 -16.21 -20.27 5.10
C LEU A 12 -16.07 -21.78 4.90
N GLU A 13 -14.91 -22.36 5.17
CA GLU A 13 -14.66 -23.81 5.14
C GLU A 13 -15.41 -24.55 6.25
N MET A 14 -15.46 -24.00 7.46
CA MET A 14 -16.21 -24.59 8.58
C MET A 14 -17.71 -24.55 8.32
N GLU A 15 -18.24 -23.44 7.84
CA GLU A 15 -19.66 -23.29 7.52
C GLU A 15 -20.06 -24.04 6.23
N ALA A 16 -19.12 -24.23 5.29
CA ALA A 16 -19.31 -25.08 4.11
C ALA A 16 -19.64 -26.55 4.46
N THR A 17 -19.20 -27.03 5.64
CA THR A 17 -19.57 -28.38 6.11
C THR A 17 -21.03 -28.49 6.55
N ARG A 18 -21.71 -27.35 6.76
CA ARG A 18 -23.07 -27.26 7.31
C ARG A 18 -24.11 -26.76 6.31
N SER A 19 -23.69 -26.00 5.31
CA SER A 19 -24.56 -25.41 4.29
C SER A 19 -23.81 -25.24 2.97
N SER A 20 -24.53 -25.32 1.84
CA SER A 20 -23.98 -25.05 0.50
C SER A 20 -23.75 -23.55 0.24
N ALA A 21 -24.29 -22.69 1.09
CA ALA A 21 -24.19 -21.25 0.99
C ALA A 21 -24.20 -20.58 2.36
N ILE A 22 -23.48 -19.46 2.46
CA ILE A 22 -23.31 -18.71 3.70
C ILE A 22 -23.85 -17.30 3.48
N ALA A 23 -24.73 -16.86 4.38
CA ALA A 23 -25.40 -15.57 4.27
C ALA A 23 -24.60 -14.47 4.97
N TYR A 24 -24.45 -13.33 4.30
CA TYR A 24 -23.83 -12.12 4.85
C TYR A 24 -24.80 -10.96 4.71
N GLU A 25 -25.00 -10.20 5.78
CA GLU A 25 -25.93 -9.07 5.81
C GLU A 25 -25.19 -7.77 6.14
N GLY A 26 -25.39 -6.74 5.32
CA GLY A 26 -24.66 -5.49 5.46
C GLY A 26 -25.02 -4.45 4.40
N HIS A 27 -24.32 -3.32 4.38
CA HIS A 27 -24.37 -2.42 3.22
C HIS A 27 -23.46 -2.94 2.12
N SER A 28 -23.82 -2.78 0.85
CA SER A 28 -22.97 -3.21 -0.24
C SER A 28 -22.60 -2.12 -1.22
N ARG A 29 -21.46 -2.32 -1.87
CA ARG A 29 -21.02 -1.57 -3.05
C ARG A 29 -20.07 -2.43 -3.88
N ASP A 30 -19.88 -2.08 -5.13
CA ASP A 30 -18.80 -2.67 -5.92
C ASP A 30 -17.47 -2.38 -5.22
N ASP A 31 -16.63 -3.41 -5.12
CA ASP A 31 -15.31 -3.25 -4.53
C ASP A 31 -14.41 -2.50 -5.51
N ARG A 32 -13.98 -1.31 -5.11
CA ARG A 32 -13.08 -0.48 -5.93
C ARG A 32 -11.62 -0.95 -5.85
N ASN A 33 -11.32 -1.86 -4.93
CA ASN A 33 -10.00 -2.45 -4.77
C ASN A 33 -9.86 -3.76 -5.56
N PHE A 34 -10.95 -4.50 -5.76
CA PHE A 34 -10.95 -5.76 -6.50
C PHE A 34 -12.01 -5.72 -7.60
N ALA A 35 -11.58 -5.54 -8.85
CA ALA A 35 -12.50 -5.53 -9.99
C ALA A 35 -13.30 -6.84 -10.06
N GLY A 36 -14.63 -6.74 -10.23
CA GLY A 36 -15.51 -7.91 -10.23
C GLY A 36 -15.82 -8.45 -8.83
N HIS A 37 -15.43 -7.77 -7.75
CA HIS A 37 -15.83 -8.11 -6.39
C HIS A 37 -16.95 -7.19 -5.88
N LYS A 38 -17.67 -7.67 -4.87
CA LYS A 38 -18.66 -6.92 -4.10
C LYS A 38 -18.21 -6.86 -2.65
N LEU A 39 -18.17 -5.64 -2.12
CA LEU A 39 -17.85 -5.36 -0.74
C LEU A 39 -19.15 -5.35 0.08
N VAL A 40 -19.16 -6.06 1.22
CA VAL A 40 -20.26 -6.12 2.17
C VAL A 40 -19.80 -5.65 3.54
N VAL A 41 -20.41 -4.58 4.02
CA VAL A 41 -20.12 -3.91 5.28
C VAL A 41 -21.11 -4.41 6.33
N VAL A 42 -20.69 -5.38 7.13
CA VAL A 42 -21.54 -5.99 8.17
C VAL A 42 -21.61 -5.09 9.39
N SER A 43 -20.50 -4.46 9.74
CA SER A 43 -20.43 -3.46 10.81
C SER A 43 -19.30 -2.45 10.55
N ALA A 44 -19.16 -1.46 11.43
CA ALA A 44 -18.02 -0.55 11.42
C ALA A 44 -16.65 -1.26 11.60
N GLU A 45 -16.64 -2.52 12.03
CA GLU A 45 -15.43 -3.28 12.35
C GLU A 45 -15.22 -4.49 11.45
N VAL A 46 -16.23 -4.86 10.64
CA VAL A 46 -16.24 -6.09 9.86
C VAL A 46 -16.79 -5.82 8.47
N MET A 47 -15.94 -6.07 7.48
CA MET A 47 -16.25 -5.90 6.07
C MET A 47 -15.66 -7.07 5.31
N TYR A 48 -16.38 -7.51 4.28
CA TYR A 48 -16.00 -8.65 3.47
C TYR A 48 -15.98 -8.26 2.00
N SER A 49 -14.96 -8.66 1.26
CA SER A 49 -14.93 -8.58 -0.20
C SER A 49 -15.07 -9.98 -0.78
N PHE A 50 -16.07 -10.18 -1.63
CA PHE A 50 -16.34 -11.45 -2.31
C PHE A 50 -16.29 -11.25 -3.81
N ASN A 51 -15.76 -12.22 -4.55
CA ASN A 51 -15.91 -12.22 -6.01
C ASN A 51 -17.41 -12.31 -6.36
N GLN A 52 -17.88 -11.47 -7.28
CA GLN A 52 -19.30 -11.47 -7.68
C GLN A 52 -19.73 -12.82 -8.26
N THR A 53 -18.82 -13.59 -8.85
CA THR A 53 -19.13 -14.95 -9.34
C THR A 53 -19.39 -15.96 -8.23
N ASP A 54 -18.93 -15.67 -7.01
CA ASP A 54 -19.15 -16.51 -5.83
C ASP A 54 -20.44 -16.15 -5.09
N ILE A 55 -21.06 -15.02 -5.42
CA ILE A 55 -22.35 -14.60 -4.90
C ILE A 55 -23.44 -15.30 -5.71
N ILE A 56 -24.14 -16.22 -5.07
CA ILE A 56 -25.14 -17.05 -5.75
C ILE A 56 -26.55 -16.44 -5.68
N ASP A 57 -26.81 -15.56 -4.72
CA ASP A 57 -28.08 -14.85 -4.59
C ASP A 57 -27.94 -13.53 -3.79
N HIS A 58 -28.91 -12.63 -3.95
CA HIS A 58 -29.00 -11.40 -3.15
C HIS A 58 -30.46 -11.00 -2.86
N GLU A 59 -30.66 -10.38 -1.69
CA GLU A 59 -31.92 -9.85 -1.20
C GLU A 59 -31.70 -8.41 -0.74
N ASP A 60 -32.51 -7.48 -1.26
CA ASP A 60 -32.54 -6.10 -0.77
C ASP A 60 -33.33 -6.01 0.54
N LEU A 61 -32.72 -5.42 1.57
CA LEU A 61 -33.33 -5.19 2.86
C LEU A 61 -33.65 -3.68 3.05
N SER A 62 -34.39 -3.36 4.10
CA SER A 62 -34.71 -1.97 4.44
C SER A 62 -33.44 -1.14 4.74
N GLY A 63 -33.42 0.13 4.34
CA GLY A 63 -32.37 1.09 4.72
C GLY A 63 -31.02 0.88 4.01
N HIS A 64 -31.03 0.52 2.73
CA HIS A 64 -29.83 0.28 1.91
C HIS A 64 -28.95 -0.88 2.39
N ARG A 65 -29.52 -1.80 3.17
CA ARG A 65 -28.86 -3.04 3.55
C ARG A 65 -29.23 -4.11 2.53
N ILE A 66 -28.35 -5.07 2.34
CA ILE A 66 -28.59 -6.25 1.55
C ILE A 66 -28.21 -7.48 2.36
N ARG A 67 -28.76 -8.61 1.96
CA ARG A 67 -28.25 -9.93 2.30
C ARG A 67 -27.74 -10.58 1.02
N ILE A 68 -26.53 -11.14 1.07
CA ILE A 68 -25.99 -11.96 -0.02
C ILE A 68 -25.78 -13.38 0.46
N TRP A 69 -25.91 -14.33 -0.45
CA TRP A 69 -25.52 -15.72 -0.23
C TRP A 69 -24.26 -15.99 -1.04
N VAL A 70 -23.21 -16.40 -0.35
CA VAL A 70 -21.91 -16.72 -0.95
C VAL A 70 -21.75 -18.23 -0.96
N ARG A 71 -21.27 -18.78 -2.08
CA ARG A 71 -20.98 -20.20 -2.24
C ARG A 71 -20.04 -20.68 -1.13
N ALA A 72 -20.36 -21.81 -0.52
CA ALA A 72 -19.48 -22.51 0.40
C ALA A 72 -18.09 -22.76 -0.22
N GLY A 73 -17.03 -22.43 0.51
CA GLY A 73 -15.63 -22.55 0.05
C GLY A 73 -15.13 -21.42 -0.87
N ALA A 74 -15.94 -20.38 -1.10
CA ALA A 74 -15.47 -19.17 -1.78
C ALA A 74 -14.31 -18.52 -1.01
N ARG A 75 -13.49 -17.73 -1.71
CA ARG A 75 -12.44 -16.92 -1.09
C ARG A 75 -12.96 -15.50 -0.88
N GLY A 76 -12.78 -14.96 0.32
CA GLY A 76 -13.12 -13.57 0.60
C GLY A 76 -12.09 -12.91 1.50
N PHE A 77 -11.99 -11.58 1.39
CA PHE A 77 -11.07 -10.80 2.21
C PHE A 77 -11.84 -10.16 3.37
N ARG A 78 -11.42 -10.44 4.61
CA ARG A 78 -11.89 -9.70 5.79
C ARG A 78 -11.05 -8.44 5.96
N ILE A 79 -11.70 -7.29 5.87
CA ILE A 79 -11.09 -5.99 6.14
C ILE A 79 -11.45 -5.64 7.59
N ALA A 80 -10.55 -5.96 8.53
CA ALA A 80 -10.73 -5.59 9.93
C ALA A 80 -10.37 -4.11 10.16
N ARG A 81 -10.97 -3.52 11.19
CA ARG A 81 -10.80 -2.12 11.59
C ARG A 81 -9.35 -1.67 11.51
N THR A 82 -9.05 -0.75 10.60
CA THR A 82 -7.85 0.07 10.72
C THR A 82 -8.24 1.28 11.55
N THR A 83 -7.63 1.40 12.73
CA THR A 83 -7.73 2.63 13.52
C THR A 83 -7.18 3.75 12.65
N THR A 84 -8.08 4.56 12.11
CA THR A 84 -7.75 5.82 11.46
C THR A 84 -7.17 6.72 12.53
N GLY A 85 -5.85 6.64 12.72
CA GLY A 85 -5.10 7.72 13.34
C GLY A 85 -5.45 8.98 12.55
N ALA A 86 -6.02 9.96 13.24
CA ALA A 86 -6.60 11.16 12.65
C ALA A 86 -5.79 11.72 11.45
N GLY A 87 -6.49 11.98 10.36
CA GLY A 87 -6.06 12.93 9.34
C GLY A 87 -5.90 12.38 7.93
N SER A 88 -6.95 12.44 7.14
CA SER A 88 -6.97 13.24 5.91
C SER A 88 -8.43 13.46 5.50
N VAL A 89 -8.88 14.70 5.64
CA VAL A 89 -10.18 15.17 5.16
C VAL A 89 -9.99 15.50 3.70
N LEU A 90 -10.44 14.63 2.79
CA LEU A 90 -10.76 15.10 1.44
C LEU A 90 -12.04 15.94 1.55
N ARG A 91 -12.02 17.12 0.93
CA ARG A 91 -13.12 18.09 0.90
C ARG A 91 -14.46 17.36 0.70
N ASP A 92 -15.28 17.45 1.75
CA ASP A 92 -16.71 17.13 1.81
C ASP A 92 -17.18 15.66 1.90
N GLY A 93 -16.34 14.72 2.37
CA GLY A 93 -16.82 13.36 2.71
C GLY A 93 -16.08 12.69 3.87
N PRO A 94 -16.73 11.81 4.67
CA PRO A 94 -16.03 11.02 5.67
C PRO A 94 -15.07 10.05 4.99
N ALA A 95 -13.80 10.04 5.44
CA ALA A 95 -12.80 9.07 4.98
C ALA A 95 -13.34 7.65 5.15
N VAL A 96 -13.38 6.89 4.06
CA VAL A 96 -14.02 5.58 4.06
C VAL A 96 -13.04 4.53 4.60
N PRO A 97 -13.34 3.78 5.68
CA PRO A 97 -12.41 2.88 6.37
C PRO A 97 -11.82 1.71 5.53
N PHE A 98 -12.33 1.51 4.31
CA PHE A 98 -12.12 0.33 3.49
C PHE A 98 -10.78 0.30 2.74
N ASP A 99 -10.18 1.46 2.45
CA ASP A 99 -8.92 1.54 1.69
C ASP A 99 -7.71 1.08 2.51
N VAL A 100 -7.88 0.78 3.81
CA VAL A 100 -6.77 0.65 4.77
C VAL A 100 -6.49 -0.80 5.20
N GLY A 101 -7.45 -1.73 5.10
CA GLY A 101 -7.27 -3.08 5.65
C GLY A 101 -6.38 -4.04 4.82
N MET A 102 -6.30 -3.89 3.50
CA MET A 102 -5.42 -4.71 2.64
C MET A 102 -3.96 -4.24 2.66
N GLU A 103 -3.70 -3.05 3.20
CA GLU A 103 -2.35 -2.44 3.28
C GLU A 103 -1.52 -2.99 4.44
N ILE A 104 -2.16 -3.72 5.36
CA ILE A 104 -1.51 -4.35 6.53
C ILE A 104 -0.93 -5.72 6.16
N MET A 105 -1.34 -6.32 5.04
CA MET A 105 -0.76 -7.59 4.61
C MET A 105 0.70 -7.40 4.20
N ALA A 106 1.59 -8.17 4.82
CA ALA A 106 2.97 -8.26 4.37
C ALA A 106 2.97 -8.68 2.88
N PRO A 107 3.85 -8.11 2.04
CA PRO A 107 3.95 -8.60 0.68
C PRO A 107 4.56 -10.02 0.74
N PRO A 108 4.37 -10.85 -0.29
CA PRO A 108 5.04 -12.14 -0.33
C PRO A 108 6.56 -11.96 -0.24
N THR A 109 7.28 -13.01 0.13
CA THR A 109 8.74 -12.99 0.08
C THR A 109 9.19 -12.80 -1.38
N PRO A 110 10.09 -11.84 -1.68
CA PRO A 110 10.62 -11.67 -3.02
C PRO A 110 11.29 -12.95 -3.52
N VAL A 111 11.05 -13.30 -4.79
CA VAL A 111 11.76 -14.39 -5.47
C VAL A 111 13.00 -13.82 -6.15
N GLU A 112 14.17 -14.36 -5.83
CA GLU A 112 15.40 -13.97 -6.51
C GLU A 112 15.41 -14.48 -7.95
N VAL A 113 15.65 -13.58 -8.91
CA VAL A 113 15.79 -13.95 -10.32
C VAL A 113 17.13 -13.47 -10.86
N PRO A 114 17.78 -14.24 -11.77
CA PRO A 114 19.01 -13.81 -12.41
C PRO A 114 18.85 -12.43 -13.06
N GLY A 115 19.79 -11.53 -12.76
CA GLY A 115 19.83 -10.20 -13.35
C GLY A 115 18.96 -9.14 -12.65
N MET A 116 18.30 -9.44 -11.53
CA MET A 116 17.62 -8.41 -10.72
C MET A 116 18.63 -7.39 -10.11
N PRO A 117 18.21 -6.14 -9.80
CA PRO A 117 19.07 -5.18 -9.12
C PRO A 117 19.43 -5.64 -7.71
N ALA A 118 20.65 -5.28 -7.28
CA ALA A 118 21.09 -5.56 -5.92
C ALA A 118 20.43 -4.59 -4.92
N ALA A 119 20.23 -5.02 -3.68
CA ALA A 119 19.76 -4.11 -2.63
C ALA A 119 20.84 -3.08 -2.29
N ALA A 120 20.44 -1.82 -2.12
CA ALA A 120 21.32 -0.76 -1.65
C ALA A 120 21.79 -1.04 -0.21
N ILE A 121 23.05 -0.69 0.04
CA ILE A 121 23.59 -0.64 1.40
C ILE A 121 22.88 0.50 2.15
N VAL A 122 22.47 0.23 3.39
CA VAL A 122 21.84 1.23 4.25
C VAL A 122 22.86 2.33 4.57
N ALA A 123 22.48 3.58 4.36
CA ALA A 123 23.32 4.72 4.70
C ALA A 123 23.52 4.79 6.23
N PRO A 124 24.70 5.20 6.72
CA PRO A 124 24.88 5.48 8.15
C PRO A 124 23.85 6.52 8.60
N ARG A 125 23.14 6.27 9.69
CA ARG A 125 22.23 7.26 10.28
C ARG A 125 23.08 8.39 10.88
N ALA A 126 23.37 9.42 10.09
CA ALA A 126 24.01 10.62 10.61
C ALA A 126 23.12 11.18 11.74
N ALA A 127 23.69 11.34 12.93
CA ALA A 127 22.98 11.72 14.15
C ALA A 127 22.42 13.16 14.10
N SER A 128 22.72 13.95 13.08
CA SER A 128 22.29 15.34 12.98
C SER A 128 20.94 15.46 12.30
N LEU A 129 19.89 15.49 13.12
CA LEU A 129 18.58 16.06 12.80
C LEU A 129 18.65 17.59 12.53
N GLU A 130 19.85 18.20 12.53
CA GLU A 130 20.08 19.65 12.73
C GLU A 130 20.62 20.41 11.51
N THR A 131 20.58 19.88 10.29
CA THR A 131 21.04 20.67 9.12
C THR A 131 20.14 20.53 7.90
N GLU A 132 18.82 20.53 8.10
CA GLU A 132 17.85 20.51 7.00
C GLU A 132 17.10 21.84 6.81
N THR A 133 17.62 22.95 7.35
CA THR A 133 17.05 24.29 7.14
C THR A 133 17.69 25.05 5.97
N ARG A 134 18.63 24.49 5.21
CA ARG A 134 19.31 25.24 4.14
C ARG A 134 19.60 24.42 2.89
N ARG A 135 18.60 24.29 2.02
CA ARG A 135 18.73 24.45 0.56
C ARG A 135 17.33 24.58 -0.06
N ALA A 136 16.68 25.70 0.27
CA ALA A 136 15.67 26.24 -0.64
C ALA A 136 16.36 26.55 -1.97
N PHE A 137 15.66 26.36 -3.09
CA PHE A 137 15.95 26.82 -4.47
C PHE A 137 16.37 25.79 -5.53
N ALA A 138 16.78 24.56 -5.21
CA ALA A 138 17.00 23.53 -6.25
C ALA A 138 16.02 22.36 -6.07
N THR A 139 15.34 21.97 -7.16
CA THR A 139 14.56 20.73 -7.18
C THR A 139 15.50 19.56 -6.85
N PRO A 140 15.21 18.77 -5.80
CA PRO A 140 16.05 17.66 -5.41
C PRO A 140 16.15 16.62 -6.54
N THR A 141 17.35 16.09 -6.77
CA THR A 141 17.55 15.00 -7.72
C THR A 141 17.17 13.67 -7.08
N MET A 142 16.67 12.73 -7.88
CA MET A 142 16.33 11.40 -7.37
C MET A 142 17.56 10.63 -6.83
N SER A 143 18.76 10.94 -7.34
CA SER A 143 20.02 10.39 -6.80
C SER A 143 20.32 10.81 -5.36
N ALA A 144 19.78 11.92 -4.88
CA ALA A 144 19.99 12.37 -3.50
C ALA A 144 19.41 11.40 -2.47
N ILE A 145 18.42 10.58 -2.86
CA ILE A 145 17.78 9.55 -2.03
C ILE A 145 18.80 8.55 -1.49
N ALA A 146 19.83 8.23 -2.27
CA ALA A 146 20.84 7.25 -1.90
C ALA A 146 21.55 7.57 -0.59
N ALA A 147 21.81 8.86 -0.35
CA ALA A 147 22.49 9.33 0.85
C ALA A 147 21.65 9.19 2.13
N TYR A 148 20.33 9.05 1.99
CA TYR A 148 19.38 9.02 3.10
C TYR A 148 18.68 7.67 3.26
N TRP A 149 18.91 6.73 2.34
CA TRP A 149 18.20 5.46 2.37
C TRP A 149 18.54 4.68 3.63
N HIS A 150 17.52 4.48 4.44
CA HIS A 150 17.60 3.69 5.65
C HIS A 150 16.30 2.88 5.82
N ARG A 151 16.42 1.68 6.41
CA ARG A 151 15.26 0.83 6.72
C ARG A 151 14.55 1.29 8.01
N SER A 152 14.36 2.59 8.15
CA SER A 152 13.75 3.22 9.33
C SER A 152 13.08 4.53 8.99
N CYS A 153 12.15 4.97 9.84
CA CYS A 153 11.57 6.31 9.79
C CYS A 153 12.18 7.23 10.87
N ALA A 154 12.22 8.54 10.59
CA ALA A 154 12.59 9.57 11.58
C ALA A 154 11.77 9.49 12.88
N GLY A 155 10.48 9.15 12.78
CA GLY A 155 9.55 9.06 13.92
C GLY A 155 9.61 7.76 14.70
N GLY A 156 10.50 6.82 14.35
CA GLY A 156 10.64 5.50 14.96
C GLY A 156 10.17 4.36 14.06
N ASP A 157 10.61 3.15 14.43
CA ASP A 157 10.47 1.93 13.63
C ASP A 157 9.45 0.99 14.27
N SER A 158 8.17 1.17 13.94
CA SER A 158 7.17 0.12 14.19
C SER A 158 5.87 0.47 13.47
N TYR A 159 5.55 -0.32 12.46
CA TYR A 159 4.23 -0.36 11.83
C TYR A 159 3.87 -1.81 11.54
N GLN A 160 2.66 -2.22 11.91
CA GLN A 160 2.12 -3.51 11.51
C GLN A 160 1.87 -3.43 10.00
N GLY A 161 2.65 -4.19 9.20
CA GLY A 161 2.51 -4.26 7.74
C GLY A 161 3.76 -3.85 6.96
N THR A 162 3.55 -3.38 5.72
CA THR A 162 4.63 -3.11 4.76
C THR A 162 5.24 -1.74 4.97
N ASN A 163 6.52 -1.71 5.34
CA ASN A 163 7.23 -0.45 5.59
C ASN A 163 7.88 0.14 4.33
N CYS A 164 7.58 -0.37 3.14
CA CYS A 164 8.23 0.06 1.90
C CYS A 164 7.99 1.56 1.65
N ALA A 165 6.74 2.00 1.60
CA ALA A 165 6.39 3.40 1.44
C ALA A 165 6.76 4.24 2.66
N HIS A 166 6.68 3.67 3.86
CA HIS A 166 7.03 4.36 5.09
C HIS A 166 8.51 4.79 5.12
N PHE A 167 9.42 3.85 4.87
CA PHE A 167 10.86 4.13 4.87
C PHE A 167 11.29 4.90 3.63
N LEU A 168 10.71 4.58 2.48
CA LEU A 168 11.04 5.28 1.24
C LEU A 168 10.59 6.74 1.28
N SER A 169 9.40 7.03 1.80
CA SER A 169 8.92 8.41 1.92
C SER A 169 9.74 9.24 2.90
N ASP A 170 10.20 8.66 4.03
CA ASP A 170 11.17 9.33 4.91
C ASP A 170 12.46 9.68 4.17
N THR A 171 12.95 8.75 3.36
CA THR A 171 14.14 8.95 2.53
C THR A 171 13.94 10.08 1.51
N PHE A 172 12.81 10.11 0.80
CA PHE A 172 12.47 11.20 -0.13
C PHE A 172 12.40 12.55 0.59
N ILE A 173 11.73 12.61 1.75
CA ILE A 173 11.59 13.87 2.49
C ILE A 173 12.96 14.41 2.91
N ARG A 174 13.84 13.55 3.45
CA ARG A 174 15.22 13.92 3.81
C ARG A 174 16.08 14.30 2.60
N ALA A 175 15.82 13.68 1.45
CA ALA A 175 16.45 14.06 0.19
C ALA A 175 15.98 15.43 -0.36
N GLY A 176 15.03 16.10 0.32
CA GLY A 176 14.56 17.44 -0.02
C GLY A 176 13.19 17.49 -0.69
N PHE A 177 12.51 16.35 -0.87
CA PHE A 177 11.14 16.28 -1.43
C PHE A 177 10.11 16.66 -0.35
N THR A 178 10.22 17.88 0.15
CA THR A 178 9.46 18.39 1.29
C THR A 178 7.97 18.55 1.01
N GLU A 179 7.53 18.52 -0.25
CA GLU A 179 6.11 18.49 -0.61
C GLU A 179 5.36 17.25 -0.09
N LEU A 180 6.10 16.20 0.28
CA LEU A 180 5.55 15.01 0.91
C LEU A 180 5.25 15.22 2.42
N ASN A 181 5.75 16.30 3.05
CA ASN A 181 5.45 16.61 4.47
C ASN A 181 4.01 17.10 4.70
N PRO A 182 3.56 18.21 4.06
CA PRO A 182 2.20 18.71 4.28
C PRO A 182 1.15 17.78 3.64
N PRO A 183 -0.12 17.90 4.04
CA PRO A 183 -1.23 17.28 3.30
C PRO A 183 -1.16 17.65 1.82
N ASN A 184 -1.28 16.65 0.94
CA ASN A 184 -1.28 16.83 -0.50
C ASN A 184 -2.24 15.80 -1.15
N PRO A 185 -2.74 16.04 -2.37
CA PRO A 185 -3.83 15.25 -2.94
C PRO A 185 -3.48 13.79 -3.28
N HIS A 186 -2.21 13.42 -3.20
CA HIS A 186 -1.72 12.07 -3.50
C HIS A 186 -1.50 11.23 -2.24
N ILE A 187 -1.39 11.87 -1.06
CA ILE A 187 -1.10 11.18 0.20
C ILE A 187 -2.31 11.22 1.13
N ASN A 188 -2.91 10.05 1.34
CA ASN A 188 -4.13 9.85 2.12
C ASN A 188 -3.86 9.22 3.49
N ALA A 189 -2.75 8.49 3.65
CA ALA A 189 -2.38 7.93 4.96
C ALA A 189 -0.92 8.17 5.35
N ARG A 190 -0.73 8.39 6.64
CA ARG A 190 0.54 8.74 7.25
C ARG A 190 0.74 8.02 8.58
N CYS A 191 1.99 7.85 9.01
CA CYS A 191 2.29 7.34 10.35
C CYS A 191 1.78 8.32 11.44
N PRO A 192 1.49 7.89 12.70
CA PRO A 192 0.87 8.72 13.72
C PRO A 192 1.95 9.43 14.54
N THR A 193 3.23 9.16 14.24
CA THR A 193 4.39 9.77 14.86
C THR A 193 4.42 11.23 14.43
N THR A 194 5.21 12.02 15.14
CA THR A 194 5.42 13.43 14.81
C THR A 194 6.02 13.63 13.41
N ALA A 195 6.68 12.61 12.83
CA ALA A 195 7.24 12.67 11.49
C ALA A 195 6.20 12.59 10.37
N ARG A 196 4.99 12.05 10.63
CA ARG A 196 3.84 12.02 9.70
C ARG A 196 4.18 11.57 8.26
N ARG A 197 5.03 10.55 8.10
CA ARG A 197 5.48 10.04 6.81
C ARG A 197 4.38 9.26 6.07
N PRO A 198 4.24 9.40 4.73
CA PRO A 198 3.39 8.54 3.92
C PRO A 198 3.64 7.06 4.18
N VAL A 199 2.58 6.25 4.32
CA VAL A 199 2.70 4.81 4.63
C VAL A 199 2.18 3.88 3.54
N ARG A 200 1.61 4.41 2.45
CA ARG A 200 0.99 3.62 1.39
C ARG A 200 1.80 3.63 0.11
N ALA A 201 2.05 2.46 -0.46
CA ALA A 201 2.71 2.33 -1.76
C ALA A 201 1.90 2.96 -2.89
N ARG A 202 0.55 2.85 -2.86
CA ARG A 202 -0.33 3.49 -3.86
C ARG A 202 -0.38 5.01 -3.77
N ASP A 203 -0.30 5.58 -2.57
CA ASP A 203 -0.19 7.03 -2.40
C ASP A 203 1.12 7.54 -3.02
N MET A 204 2.23 6.85 -2.73
CA MET A 204 3.53 7.14 -3.35
C MET A 204 3.50 6.94 -4.87
N TRP A 205 2.80 5.93 -5.38
CA TRP A 205 2.62 5.71 -6.81
C TRP A 205 1.87 6.85 -7.49
N SER A 206 0.76 7.31 -6.90
CA SER A 206 0.02 8.48 -7.38
C SER A 206 0.91 9.72 -7.42
N TRP A 207 1.74 9.90 -6.38
CA TRP A 207 2.72 10.97 -6.35
C TRP A 207 3.79 10.81 -7.44
N PHE A 208 4.35 9.62 -7.67
CA PHE A 208 5.32 9.36 -8.74
C PHE A 208 4.73 9.72 -10.12
N GLN A 209 3.48 9.32 -10.37
CA GLN A 209 2.76 9.66 -11.60
C GLN A 209 2.63 11.18 -11.78
N SER A 210 2.36 11.92 -10.71
CA SER A 210 2.25 13.39 -10.75
C SER A 210 3.58 14.10 -11.07
N LYS A 211 4.71 13.47 -10.73
CA LYS A 211 6.06 14.03 -10.95
C LYS A 211 6.62 13.66 -12.32
N ALA A 212 6.20 12.52 -12.86
CA ALA A 212 6.85 11.88 -14.00
C ALA A 212 6.86 12.75 -15.27
N ARG A 213 8.04 12.85 -15.88
CA ARG A 213 8.26 13.36 -17.24
C ARG A 213 8.53 12.24 -18.24
N VAL A 214 9.05 11.11 -17.75
CA VAL A 214 9.32 9.91 -18.52
C VAL A 214 8.79 8.72 -17.73
N THR A 215 8.18 7.78 -18.44
CA THR A 215 7.66 6.53 -17.86
C THR A 215 8.22 5.33 -18.60
N SER A 216 8.28 4.19 -17.92
CA SER A 216 8.62 2.89 -18.52
C SER A 216 7.87 1.77 -17.81
N ARG A 217 7.64 0.66 -18.52
CA ARG A 217 7.12 -0.60 -17.97
C ARG A 217 8.20 -1.66 -17.77
N THR A 218 9.46 -1.31 -18.06
CA THR A 218 10.58 -2.23 -18.02
C THR A 218 11.81 -1.53 -17.45
N ALA A 219 12.44 -2.16 -16.45
CA ALA A 219 13.72 -1.71 -15.92
C ALA A 219 14.83 -1.97 -16.95
N GLN A 220 15.54 -0.92 -17.37
CA GLN A 220 16.64 -1.00 -18.31
C GLN A 220 17.90 -0.42 -17.68
N ARG A 221 19.03 -1.12 -17.79
CA ARG A 221 20.33 -0.66 -17.29
C ARG A 221 20.75 0.64 -17.99
N ASN A 222 21.53 1.45 -17.29
CA ASN A 222 22.16 2.67 -17.81
C ASN A 222 21.16 3.74 -18.30
N THR A 223 20.00 3.83 -17.65
CA THR A 223 18.95 4.82 -17.98
C THR A 223 18.76 5.85 -16.86
N GLY A 224 19.67 5.90 -15.89
CA GLY A 224 19.63 6.78 -14.73
C GLY A 224 18.72 6.26 -13.61
N TRP A 225 18.13 7.20 -12.88
CA TRP A 225 17.35 6.94 -11.69
C TRP A 225 15.86 6.83 -12.00
N TRP A 226 15.17 5.92 -11.32
CA TRP A 226 13.74 5.70 -11.46
C TRP A 226 13.06 5.54 -10.11
N ALA A 227 11.92 6.19 -9.92
CA ALA A 227 10.96 5.79 -8.89
C ALA A 227 10.14 4.62 -9.45
N VAL A 228 9.99 3.56 -8.67
CA VAL A 228 9.39 2.31 -9.13
C VAL A 228 8.22 1.96 -8.23
N PHE A 229 7.08 1.66 -8.87
CA PHE A 229 5.96 0.96 -8.25
C PHE A 229 5.86 -0.44 -8.87
N GLN A 230 5.75 -1.46 -8.03
CA GLN A 230 5.63 -2.85 -8.43
C GLN A 230 4.26 -3.37 -8.01
N LEU A 231 3.55 -4.05 -8.90
CA LEU A 231 2.21 -4.56 -8.63
C LEU A 231 2.06 -6.02 -9.08
N ASP A 232 1.44 -6.80 -8.21
CA ASP A 232 0.83 -8.09 -8.53
C ASP A 232 -0.65 -7.93 -8.17
N GLU A 233 -1.55 -8.29 -9.09
CA GLU A 233 -2.99 -8.15 -8.86
C GLU A 233 -3.49 -9.02 -7.69
N SER A 234 -2.72 -10.06 -7.32
CA SER A 234 -2.99 -10.84 -6.09
C SER A 234 -2.58 -10.11 -4.80
N TYR A 235 -1.75 -9.06 -4.91
CA TYR A 235 -1.30 -8.20 -3.82
C TYR A 235 -1.64 -6.73 -4.09
N TYR A 236 -2.85 -6.33 -3.73
CA TYR A 236 -3.36 -5.00 -4.03
C TYR A 236 -2.50 -3.85 -3.48
N GLY A 237 -1.82 -4.02 -2.34
CA GLY A 237 -1.03 -2.94 -1.74
C GLY A 237 0.07 -2.40 -2.67
N GLY A 238 0.64 -3.26 -3.51
CA GLY A 238 1.81 -2.95 -4.31
C GLY A 238 3.05 -2.64 -3.47
N HIS A 239 4.17 -2.41 -4.14
CA HIS A 239 5.45 -2.13 -3.49
C HIS A 239 6.14 -0.94 -4.16
N VAL A 240 6.91 -0.17 -3.39
CA VAL A 240 7.67 0.97 -3.92
C VAL A 240 9.16 0.84 -3.62
N ALA A 241 9.96 1.27 -4.59
CA ALA A 241 11.41 1.35 -4.51
C ALA A 241 11.93 2.51 -5.38
N VAL A 242 13.21 2.83 -5.25
CA VAL A 242 13.95 3.65 -6.22
C VAL A 242 15.02 2.76 -6.86
N LEU A 243 15.18 2.82 -8.17
CA LEU A 243 16.19 2.09 -8.92
C LEU A 243 17.24 3.07 -9.45
N ASP A 244 18.49 2.88 -9.05
CA ASP A 244 19.66 3.37 -9.77
C ASP A 244 19.98 2.33 -10.86
N SER A 245 19.57 2.60 -12.10
CA SER A 245 19.77 1.66 -13.18
C SER A 245 21.18 1.67 -13.76
N ASP A 246 21.99 2.68 -13.42
CA ASP A 246 23.40 2.78 -13.84
C ASP A 246 24.26 1.86 -12.97
N ALA A 247 24.06 1.90 -11.65
CA ALA A 247 24.68 0.95 -10.71
C ALA A 247 23.96 -0.42 -10.66
N TRP A 248 22.71 -0.46 -11.14
CA TRP A 248 21.80 -1.59 -11.02
C TRP A 248 21.53 -2.00 -9.57
N VAL A 249 21.16 -1.00 -8.78
CA VAL A 249 20.91 -1.08 -7.34
C VAL A 249 19.54 -0.49 -7.02
N TYR A 250 18.78 -1.12 -6.11
CA TYR A 250 17.50 -0.60 -5.64
C TYR A 250 17.55 -0.12 -4.18
N TYR A 251 16.82 0.95 -3.89
CA TYR A 251 16.61 1.54 -2.58
C TYR A 251 15.15 1.28 -2.19
N GLY A 252 14.95 0.32 -1.29
CA GLY A 252 13.62 -0.17 -0.91
C GLY A 252 13.75 -1.34 0.05
N THR A 253 12.63 -1.77 0.64
CA THR A 253 12.64 -2.92 1.55
C THR A 253 12.76 -4.26 0.81
N ALA A 254 12.47 -4.28 -0.49
CA ALA A 254 12.47 -5.46 -1.36
C ALA A 254 12.49 -5.05 -2.84
N TRP A 255 12.66 -6.04 -3.73
CA TRP A 255 12.47 -5.90 -5.17
C TRP A 255 11.72 -7.12 -5.72
N TYR A 256 10.56 -6.89 -6.34
CA TYR A 256 9.70 -7.93 -6.90
C TYR A 256 9.84 -7.99 -8.43
N ALA A 257 10.85 -8.70 -8.92
CA ALA A 257 11.17 -8.70 -10.35
C ALA A 257 10.11 -9.34 -11.26
N THR A 258 9.28 -10.24 -10.72
CA THR A 258 8.20 -10.92 -11.45
C THR A 258 6.89 -10.15 -11.47
N TRP A 259 6.80 -9.05 -10.72
CA TRP A 259 5.63 -8.18 -10.68
C TRP A 259 5.63 -7.21 -11.85
N ASP A 260 4.47 -6.63 -12.15
CA ASP A 260 4.37 -5.54 -13.11
C ASP A 260 5.15 -4.32 -12.62
N GLN A 261 6.03 -3.79 -13.47
CA GLN A 261 6.91 -2.68 -13.12
C GLN A 261 6.38 -1.37 -13.69
N TYR A 262 6.18 -0.37 -12.85
CA TYR A 262 5.82 0.99 -13.27
C TYR A 262 6.95 1.93 -12.86
N LEU A 263 7.72 2.40 -13.83
CA LEU A 263 8.89 3.24 -13.60
C LEU A 263 8.60 4.69 -14.00
N TYR A 264 9.04 5.62 -13.16
CA TYR A 264 8.81 7.05 -13.27
C TYR A 264 10.12 7.82 -13.09
N LYS A 265 10.35 8.81 -13.96
CA LYS A 265 11.54 9.68 -13.93
C LYS A 265 11.14 11.13 -14.17
N TRP A 266 11.81 12.07 -13.52
CA TRP A 266 11.58 13.51 -13.63
C TRP A 266 12.87 14.33 -13.58
#